data_AF-A0A7L8V669-F1
#
_entry.id   AF-A0A7L8V669-F1
#
_cell.length_a   1.000
_cell.length_b   1.000
_cell.length_c   1.000
_cell.angle_alpha   90.00
_cell.angle_beta   90.00
_cell.angle_gamma   90.00
#
_symmetry.space_group_name_H-M   'P 1'
#
loop_
_entity.id
_entity.type
_entity.pdbx_description
1 polymer ?
#
loop_
_entity_poly.entity_id
_entity_poly.type
_entity_poly.pdbx_seq_one_letter_code
_entity_poly.pdbx_strand_id
1 'polypeptide(L)'
;MKLNAFTILEIIFVIVIIGIISAVALPKLGLLGTDAKVNVIRQDIASLKSNIQSYFIINQKIDKISDIISLNPSVWKIEDKKVSFEDNEKVCLELEITNYDLKTILKIRINETTSNNCKKLYNSGVRSEDFNLN
;
A
#
# COMPACT_ATOMS: atom_id res chain seq x y z
N MET A 1 54.05 -14.51 8.20
CA MET A 1 52.70 -13.92 8.30
C MET A 1 51.85 -14.86 9.15
N LYS A 2 51.57 -14.53 10.42
CA LYS A 2 50.76 -15.37 11.30
C LYS A 2 49.29 -15.04 11.05
N LEU A 3 48.54 -16.03 10.56
CA LEU A 3 47.07 -15.99 10.58
C LEU A 3 46.66 -16.29 12.02
N ASN A 4 46.09 -15.31 12.72
CA ASN A 4 45.47 -15.55 14.02
C ASN A 4 44.23 -16.41 13.78
N ALA A 5 44.33 -17.70 14.09
CA ALA A 5 43.19 -18.61 14.05
C ALA A 5 42.24 -18.24 15.19
N PHE A 6 41.00 -17.89 14.86
CA PHE A 6 39.93 -17.72 15.84
C PHE A 6 39.71 -19.04 16.59
N THR A 7 39.49 -18.95 17.90
CA THR A 7 39.19 -20.15 18.69
C THR A 7 37.79 -20.68 18.35
N ILE A 8 37.62 -22.00 18.36
CA ILE A 8 36.31 -22.63 18.12
C ILE A 8 35.26 -22.10 19.11
N LEU A 9 35.67 -21.85 20.36
CA LEU A 9 34.81 -21.30 21.41
C LEU A 9 34.26 -19.91 21.04
N GLU A 10 35.08 -19.06 20.45
CA GLU A 10 34.70 -17.70 20.05
C GLU A 10 33.68 -17.73 18.91
N ILE A 11 33.84 -18.65 17.95
CA ILE A 11 32.85 -18.86 16.88
C ILE A 11 31.51 -19.34 17.45
N ILE A 12 31.52 -20.29 18.40
CA ILE A 12 30.29 -20.78 19.02
C ILE A 12 29.57 -19.66 19.78
N PHE A 13 30.31 -18.86 20.57
CA PHE A 13 29.72 -17.76 21.32
C PHE A 13 29.07 -16.72 20.41
N VAL A 14 29.72 -16.37 19.30
CA VAL A 14 29.17 -15.44 18.30
C VAL A 14 27.88 -15.99 17.67
N ILE A 15 27.86 -17.25 17.27
CA ILE A 15 26.66 -17.86 16.65
C ILE A 15 25.49 -17.92 17.65
N VAL A 16 25.76 -18.24 18.92
CA VAL A 16 24.73 -18.27 19.96
C VAL A 16 24.14 -16.88 20.19
N ILE A 17 24.97 -15.83 20.28
CA ILE A 17 24.48 -14.46 20.43
C ILE A 17 23.64 -14.03 19.23
N ILE A 18 24.13 -14.26 18.00
CA ILE A 18 23.39 -13.94 16.78
C ILE A 18 22.06 -14.70 16.77
N GLY A 19 22.03 -15.97 17.15
CA GLY A 19 20.81 -16.77 17.23
C GLY A 19 19.75 -16.18 18.15
N ILE A 20 20.15 -15.72 19.34
CA ILE A 20 19.22 -15.09 20.31
C ILE A 20 18.68 -13.77 19.77
N ILE A 21 19.55 -12.91 19.20
CA ILE A 21 19.14 -11.61 18.65
C ILE A 21 18.21 -11.83 17.45
N SER A 22 18.55 -12.75 16.54
CA SER A 22 17.75 -13.07 15.35
C SER A 22 16.36 -13.58 15.72
N ALA A 23 16.23 -14.42 16.76
CA ALA A 23 14.94 -14.94 17.19
C ALA A 23 13.94 -13.83 17.58
N VAL A 24 14.42 -12.74 18.18
CA VAL A 24 13.58 -11.60 18.58
C VAL A 24 13.41 -10.57 17.46
N ALA A 25 14.44 -10.37 16.63
CA ALA A 25 14.43 -9.36 15.58
C ALA A 25 13.60 -9.77 14.35
N LEU A 26 13.72 -11.02 13.89
CA LEU A 26 13.08 -11.48 12.64
C LEU A 26 11.55 -11.31 12.62
N PRO A 27 10.79 -11.69 13.68
CA PRO A 27 9.34 -11.52 13.68
C PRO A 27 8.91 -10.04 13.55
N LYS A 28 9.66 -9.14 14.21
CA LYS A 28 9.37 -7.70 14.18
C LYS A 28 9.59 -7.12 12.78
N LEU A 29 10.64 -7.54 12.08
CA LEU A 29 10.93 -7.10 10.71
C LEU A 29 9.80 -7.48 9.73
N GLY A 30 9.22 -8.68 9.89
CA GLY A 30 8.06 -9.10 9.08
C GLY A 30 6.85 -8.18 9.26
N LEU A 31 6.52 -7.82 10.51
CA LEU A 31 5.40 -6.91 10.80
C LEU A 31 5.65 -5.50 10.23
N LEU A 32 6.86 -4.96 10.41
CA LEU A 32 7.24 -3.65 9.87
C LEU A 32 7.09 -3.58 8.35
N GLY A 33 7.42 -4.65 7.63
CA GLY A 33 7.22 -4.72 6.18
C GLY A 33 5.73 -4.63 5.79
N THR A 34 4.86 -5.34 6.52
CA THR A 34 3.40 -5.26 6.27
C THR A 34 2.84 -3.88 6.61
N ASP A 35 3.30 -3.25 7.69
CA ASP A 35 2.84 -1.94 8.11
C ASP A 35 3.32 -0.85 7.15
N ALA A 36 4.55 -0.96 6.64
CA ALA A 36 5.08 -0.08 5.59
C ALA A 36 4.24 -0.17 4.31
N LYS A 37 3.89 -1.38 3.85
CA LYS A 37 3.02 -1.58 2.67
C LYS A 37 1.67 -0.90 2.86
N VAL A 38 1.03 -1.08 4.02
CA VAL A 38 -0.26 -0.45 4.36
C VAL A 38 -0.14 1.08 4.38
N ASN A 39 0.95 1.63 4.93
CA ASN A 39 1.15 3.06 5.02
C ASN A 39 1.39 3.72 3.65
N VAL A 40 2.18 3.08 2.77
CA VAL A 40 2.37 3.53 1.38
C VAL A 40 1.03 3.58 0.65
N ILE A 41 0.25 2.50 0.72
CA ILE A 41 -1.08 2.45 0.08
C ILE A 41 -1.99 3.56 0.63
N ARG A 42 -1.98 3.80 1.94
CA ARG A 42 -2.77 4.89 2.55
C ARG A 42 -2.34 6.27 2.02
N GLN A 43 -1.04 6.52 1.90
CA GLN A 43 -0.51 7.77 1.35
C GLN A 43 -0.86 7.95 -0.13
N ASP A 44 -0.80 6.88 -0.91
CA ASP A 44 -1.17 6.87 -2.31
C ASP A 44 -2.66 7.22 -2.48
N ILE A 45 -3.55 6.64 -1.68
CA ILE A 45 -5.00 6.95 -1.70
C ILE A 45 -5.25 8.41 -1.35
N ALA A 46 -4.59 8.94 -0.31
CA ALA A 46 -4.74 10.33 0.09
C ALA A 46 -4.28 11.29 -1.03
N SER A 47 -3.15 10.97 -1.66
CA SER A 47 -2.61 11.73 -2.79
C SER A 47 -3.52 11.65 -4.01
N LEU A 48 -4.00 10.45 -4.34
CA LEU A 48 -4.91 10.23 -5.46
C LEU A 48 -6.22 10.98 -5.25
N LYS A 49 -6.81 10.95 -4.05
CA LYS A 49 -8.03 11.72 -3.73
C LYS A 49 -7.80 13.22 -3.94
N SER A 50 -6.70 13.76 -3.40
CA SER A 50 -6.37 15.18 -3.55
C SER A 50 -6.13 15.57 -5.01
N ASN A 51 -5.35 14.78 -5.74
CA ASN A 51 -4.99 15.07 -7.13
C ASN A 51 -6.20 14.96 -8.06
N ILE A 52 -7.06 13.95 -7.87
CA ILE A 52 -8.31 13.80 -8.63
C ILE A 52 -9.21 15.02 -8.40
N GLN A 53 -9.38 15.45 -7.15
CA GLN A 53 -10.18 16.63 -6.81
C GLN A 53 -9.62 17.89 -7.48
N SER A 54 -8.32 18.16 -7.33
CA SER A 54 -7.67 19.33 -7.92
C SER A 54 -7.73 19.30 -9.45
N TYR A 55 -7.50 18.14 -10.06
CA TYR A 55 -7.56 18.00 -11.52
C TYR A 55 -8.98 18.22 -12.05
N PHE A 56 -10.00 17.72 -11.36
CA PHE A 56 -11.39 17.92 -11.75
C PHE A 56 -11.80 19.41 -11.72
N ILE A 57 -11.36 20.17 -10.71
CA ILE A 57 -11.65 21.61 -10.61
C ILE A 57 -11.10 22.38 -11.81
N ILE A 58 -9.95 21.98 -12.34
CA ILE A 58 -9.28 22.68 -13.44
C ILE A 58 -9.83 22.23 -14.80
N ASN A 59 -9.95 20.92 -15.00
CA ASN A 59 -10.23 20.34 -16.32
C ASN A 59 -11.70 19.97 -16.53
N GLN A 60 -12.51 19.95 -15.46
CA GLN A 60 -13.93 19.58 -15.43
C GLN A 60 -14.25 18.16 -15.96
N LYS A 61 -13.23 17.40 -16.32
CA LYS A 61 -13.32 16.06 -16.92
C LYS A 61 -12.11 15.24 -16.51
N ILE A 62 -12.31 13.94 -16.33
CA ILE A 62 -11.25 12.96 -16.10
C ILE A 62 -11.36 11.87 -17.15
N ASP A 63 -10.35 11.79 -18.01
CA ASP A 63 -10.25 10.76 -19.05
C ASP A 63 -9.38 9.59 -18.58
N LYS A 64 -8.21 9.87 -18.00
CA LYS A 64 -7.31 8.86 -17.44
C LYS A 64 -6.79 9.25 -16.06
N ILE A 65 -6.74 8.29 -15.14
CA ILE A 65 -6.11 8.48 -13.83
C ILE A 65 -4.59 8.59 -13.95
N SER A 66 -3.98 7.94 -14.96
CA SER A 66 -2.54 8.03 -15.24
C SER A 66 -2.06 9.45 -15.56
N ASP A 67 -2.95 10.29 -16.10
CA ASP A 67 -2.63 11.68 -16.47
C ASP A 67 -2.66 12.60 -15.24
N ILE A 68 -3.22 12.12 -14.13
CA ILE A 68 -3.40 12.85 -12.87
C ILE A 68 -2.30 12.49 -11.86
N ILE A 69 -1.96 11.20 -11.77
CA ILE A 69 -1.00 10.71 -10.79
C ILE A 69 -0.25 9.48 -11.32
N SER A 70 1.06 9.44 -11.09
CA SER A 70 1.89 8.26 -11.34
C SER A 70 1.93 7.39 -10.10
N LEU A 71 1.29 6.21 -10.16
CA LEU A 71 1.31 5.20 -9.11
C LEU A 71 2.27 4.06 -9.47
N ASN A 72 2.78 3.36 -8.46
CA ASN A 72 3.65 2.21 -8.68
C ASN A 72 2.86 1.02 -9.30
N PRO A 73 3.17 0.61 -10.55
CA PRO A 73 2.42 -0.45 -11.23
C PRO A 73 2.64 -1.84 -10.64
N SER A 74 3.69 -2.04 -9.82
CA SER A 74 3.91 -3.30 -9.09
C SER A 74 2.97 -3.46 -7.91
N VAL A 75 2.30 -2.39 -7.48
CA VAL A 75 1.36 -2.37 -6.35
C VAL A 75 -0.06 -2.15 -6.85
N TRP A 76 -0.25 -1.26 -7.81
CA TRP A 76 -1.55 -0.83 -8.30
C TRP A 76 -1.80 -1.32 -9.73
N LYS A 77 -2.98 -1.88 -9.98
CA LYS A 77 -3.49 -2.08 -11.33
C LYS A 77 -4.22 -0.81 -11.76
N ILE A 78 -3.74 -0.18 -12.82
CA ILE A 78 -4.25 1.10 -13.32
C ILE A 78 -4.96 0.84 -14.64
N GLU A 79 -6.25 1.14 -14.66
CA GLU A 79 -7.09 1.27 -15.86
C GLU A 79 -7.46 2.75 -16.02
N ASP A 80 -8.01 3.14 -17.17
CA ASP A 80 -8.26 4.55 -17.50
C ASP A 80 -9.05 5.29 -16.38
N LYS A 81 -10.10 4.68 -15.83
CA LYS A 81 -10.94 5.30 -14.77
C LYS A 81 -11.01 4.50 -13.48
N LYS A 82 -10.20 3.44 -13.38
CA LYS A 82 -10.24 2.51 -12.26
C LYS A 82 -8.83 2.18 -11.81
N VAL A 83 -8.62 2.23 -10.50
CA VAL A 83 -7.37 1.80 -9.87
C VAL A 83 -7.71 0.76 -8.81
N SER A 84 -7.09 -0.41 -8.88
CA SER A 84 -7.30 -1.47 -7.92
C SER A 84 -5.99 -1.91 -7.26
N PHE A 85 -6.11 -2.22 -5.98
CA PHE A 85 -5.08 -2.89 -5.20
C PHE A 85 -5.56 -4.30 -4.89
N GLU A 86 -4.78 -5.29 -5.31
CA GLU A 86 -5.03 -6.70 -5.05
C GLU A 86 -4.04 -7.23 -4.01
N ASP A 87 -4.52 -8.06 -3.10
CA ASP A 87 -3.69 -8.75 -2.12
C ASP A 87 -4.15 -10.21 -2.06
N ASN A 88 -3.21 -11.14 -2.26
CA ASN A 88 -3.49 -12.58 -2.39
C ASN A 88 -4.55 -12.91 -3.47
N GLU A 89 -4.38 -12.38 -4.68
CA GLU A 89 -5.26 -12.63 -5.85
C GLU A 89 -6.72 -12.20 -5.68
N LYS A 90 -6.99 -11.35 -4.67
CA LYS A 90 -8.32 -10.79 -4.43
C LYS A 90 -8.27 -9.27 -4.36
N VAL A 91 -9.29 -8.63 -4.91
CA VAL A 91 -9.42 -7.17 -4.91
C VAL A 91 -9.68 -6.70 -3.48
N CYS A 92 -8.71 -5.96 -2.95
CA CYS A 92 -8.70 -5.43 -1.59
C CYS A 92 -9.30 -4.03 -1.54
N LEU A 93 -8.91 -3.19 -2.51
CA LEU A 93 -9.37 -1.82 -2.66
C LEU A 93 -9.56 -1.51 -4.13
N GLU A 94 -10.63 -0.80 -4.44
CA GLU A 94 -10.97 -0.33 -5.77
C GLU A 94 -11.37 1.14 -5.70
N LEU A 95 -10.81 1.92 -6.60
CA LEU A 95 -11.16 3.33 -6.80
C LEU A 95 -11.68 3.45 -8.22
N GLU A 96 -12.91 3.90 -8.36
CA GLU A 96 -13.58 4.03 -9.65
C GLU A 96 -14.17 5.43 -9.79
N ILE A 97 -13.94 6.05 -10.94
CA ILE A 97 -14.58 7.32 -11.31
C ILE A 97 -15.80 7.01 -12.16
N THR A 98 -17.00 7.22 -11.62
CA THR A 98 -18.24 7.08 -12.37
C THR A 98 -18.84 8.46 -12.69
N ASN A 99 -19.20 8.67 -13.96
CA ASN A 99 -19.92 9.86 -14.41
C ASN A 99 -21.42 9.52 -14.53
N TYR A 100 -22.27 10.17 -13.74
CA TYR A 100 -23.72 10.10 -13.84
C TYR A 100 -24.27 11.47 -14.22
N ASP A 101 -24.77 11.60 -15.45
CA ASP A 101 -25.29 12.85 -16.02
C ASP A 101 -24.33 14.04 -15.83
N LEU A 102 -24.60 14.90 -14.84
CA LEU A 102 -23.81 16.09 -14.49
C LEU A 102 -22.93 15.90 -13.24
N LYS A 103 -22.90 14.70 -12.64
CA LYS A 103 -22.15 14.42 -11.40
C LYS A 103 -21.02 13.45 -11.67
N THR A 104 -19.81 13.84 -11.28
CA THR A 104 -18.64 12.96 -11.29
C THR A 104 -18.41 12.48 -9.86
N ILE A 105 -18.51 11.17 -9.65
CA ILE A 105 -18.36 10.55 -8.33
C ILE A 105 -17.10 9.69 -8.32
N LEU A 106 -16.20 9.93 -7.37
CA LEU A 106 -15.11 9.04 -7.03
C LEU A 106 -15.61 8.05 -5.98
N LYS A 107 -15.80 6.80 -6.38
CA LYS A 107 -16.16 5.69 -5.49
C LYS A 107 -14.90 5.03 -4.98
N ILE A 108 -14.77 4.93 -3.67
CA ILE A 108 -13.76 4.13 -3.01
C ILE A 108 -14.48 2.92 -2.40
N ARG A 109 -14.00 1.72 -2.71
CA ARG A 109 -14.55 0.46 -2.19
C ARG A 109 -13.42 -0.36 -1.58
N ILE A 110 -13.53 -0.67 -0.30
CA ILE A 110 -12.60 -1.55 0.42
C ILE A 110 -13.31 -2.84 0.82
N ASN A 111 -12.66 -3.98 0.58
CA ASN A 111 -13.10 -5.27 1.08
C ASN A 111 -12.16 -5.74 2.20
N GLU A 112 -12.58 -5.46 3.44
CA GLU A 112 -11.83 -5.74 4.67
C GLU A 112 -11.62 -7.23 4.96
N THR A 113 -12.44 -8.11 4.37
CA THR A 113 -12.41 -9.56 4.66
C THR A 113 -11.37 -10.32 3.84
N THR A 114 -10.77 -9.63 2.87
CA THR A 114 -9.94 -10.23 1.83
C THR A 114 -8.58 -10.71 2.34
N SER A 115 -7.92 -9.91 3.19
CA SER A 115 -6.59 -10.21 3.73
C SER A 115 -6.29 -9.43 5.01
N ASN A 116 -5.23 -9.83 5.72
CA ASN A 116 -4.76 -9.10 6.90
C ASN A 116 -4.34 -7.65 6.55
N ASN A 117 -3.78 -7.42 5.36
CA ASN A 117 -3.41 -6.07 4.91
C ASN A 117 -4.65 -5.21 4.64
N CYS A 118 -5.71 -5.78 4.06
CA CYS A 118 -6.99 -5.09 3.85
C CYS A 118 -7.67 -4.71 5.16
N LYS A 119 -7.65 -5.60 6.14
CA LYS A 119 -8.14 -5.32 7.49
C LYS A 119 -7.33 -4.23 8.18
N LYS A 120 -5.99 -4.25 8.04
CA LYS A 120 -5.12 -3.18 8.54
C LYS A 120 -5.36 -1.85 7.84
N LEU A 121 -5.58 -1.84 6.53
CA LEU A 121 -5.94 -0.65 5.75
C LEU A 121 -7.27 -0.04 6.24
N TYR A 122 -8.28 -0.90 6.43
CA TYR A 122 -9.56 -0.51 6.99
C TYR A 122 -9.39 0.11 8.38
N ASN A 123 -8.68 -0.58 9.28
CA ASN A 123 -8.41 -0.07 10.63
C ASN A 123 -7.57 1.22 10.63
N SER A 124 -6.77 1.43 9.59
CA SER A 124 -5.98 2.65 9.38
C SER A 124 -6.82 3.80 8.83
N GLY A 125 -8.14 3.66 8.70
CA GLY A 125 -9.06 4.74 8.33
C GLY A 125 -9.38 4.86 6.84
N VAL A 126 -8.96 3.90 6.01
CA VAL A 126 -9.44 3.81 4.63
C VAL A 126 -10.84 3.19 4.65
N ARG A 127 -11.85 3.96 4.27
CA ARG A 127 -13.26 3.53 4.26
C ARG A 127 -13.82 3.56 2.84
N SER A 128 -14.86 2.76 2.63
CA SER A 128 -15.67 2.85 1.43
C SER A 128 -16.47 4.15 1.47
N GLU A 129 -16.14 5.09 0.59
CA GLU A 129 -16.73 6.42 0.57
C GLU A 129 -16.96 6.84 -0.88
N ASP A 130 -18.04 7.58 -1.10
CA ASP A 130 -18.40 8.13 -2.40
C ASP A 130 -18.21 9.65 -2.33
N PHE A 131 -17.22 10.15 -3.07
CA PHE A 131 -16.93 11.58 -3.13
C PHE A 131 -17.57 12.19 -4.37
N ASN A 132 -18.49 13.12 -4.17
CA ASN A 132 -18.96 13.95 -5.26
C ASN A 132 -17.90 15.01 -5.59
N LEU A 133 -17.52 15.12 -6.86
CA LEU A 133 -16.54 16.07 -7.37
C LEU A 133 -17.19 17.33 -7.97
N ASN A 134 -18.51 17.31 -8.22
CA ASN A 134 -19.29 18.45 -8.74
C ASN A 134 -20.33 18.98 -7.74
#